data_AF-A0A6G6KAM3-F1
#
_entry.id   AF-A0A6G6KAM3-F1
#
_cell.length_a   1.000
_cell.length_b   1.000
_cell.length_c   1.000
_cell.angle_alpha   90.00
_cell.angle_beta   90.00
_cell.angle_gamma   90.00
#
_symmetry.space_group_name_H-M   'P 1'
#
loop_
_entity.id
_entity.type
_entity.pdbx_description
1 polymer ?
#
loop_
_entity_poly.entity_id
_entity_poly.type
_entity_poly.pdbx_seq_one_letter_code
_entity_poly.pdbx_strand_id
1 'polypeptide(L)'
;MQKKQSNYERVILGLMAVVALAVSGWFIYQALGFATTLETKTVTKKNERDLPPVERVEAAIKNIVTPPVHWVAPVRANKKVPLNKSVLLVLRNDQIYDLALPEPKLREPMTNEFLVKYELQYLLPNVGEQDPDNDGFSNLEEFSAQPPTNPRDPKSFPPITDKLFLVERISNDYKITLRSSSPPFQVATPNEAKRKNWFVDPDAKDSTGNPDAKARSFGGSTGERFLATKFEKKTVPDPRLGELDSSELTVKELVTGKEIVLVMKQEVNLAVYEAKMEFRLRTPAVTLPPVKEGDQFRIPGFEATTYKVLKINEDSVHVAPVSATGEVDESKPILIKRG
;
A
#
# COMPACT_ATOMS: atom_id res chain seq x y z
N MET A 1 -57.73 -88.34 -22.20
CA MET A 1 -56.86 -87.37 -21.49
C MET A 1 -56.61 -87.88 -20.08
N GLN A 2 -55.49 -88.55 -19.83
CA GLN A 2 -55.12 -88.98 -18.48
C GLN A 2 -53.97 -88.10 -17.99
N LYS A 3 -54.30 -87.07 -17.19
CA LYS A 3 -53.31 -86.29 -16.44
C LYS A 3 -52.75 -87.19 -15.34
N LYS A 4 -51.45 -87.48 -15.40
CA LYS A 4 -50.70 -88.19 -14.37
C LYS A 4 -50.82 -87.38 -13.07
N GLN A 5 -51.66 -87.82 -12.13
CA GLN A 5 -51.79 -87.17 -10.82
C GLN A 5 -50.46 -87.33 -10.07
N SER A 6 -49.72 -86.25 -9.91
CA SER A 6 -48.47 -86.27 -9.16
C SER A 6 -48.76 -86.11 -7.67
N ASN A 7 -48.34 -87.07 -6.85
CA ASN A 7 -48.57 -87.12 -5.40
C ASN A 7 -47.81 -86.04 -4.59
N TYR A 8 -47.29 -84.98 -5.22
CA TYR A 8 -46.51 -83.92 -4.56
C TYR A 8 -47.29 -83.21 -3.46
N GLU A 9 -48.60 -83.01 -3.63
CA GLU A 9 -49.44 -82.37 -2.61
C GLU A 9 -49.49 -83.19 -1.31
N ARG A 10 -49.57 -84.52 -1.41
CA ARG A 10 -49.54 -85.42 -0.23
C ARG A 10 -48.17 -85.45 0.43
N VAL A 11 -47.09 -85.37 -0.35
CA VAL A 11 -45.72 -85.31 0.16
C VAL A 11 -45.47 -83.98 0.89
N ILE A 12 -45.88 -82.86 0.30
CA ILE A 12 -45.75 -81.52 0.90
C ILE A 12 -46.59 -81.42 2.18
N LEU A 13 -47.81 -81.95 2.16
CA LEU A 13 -48.68 -81.96 3.35
C LEU A 13 -48.08 -82.80 4.48
N GLY A 14 -47.49 -83.95 4.16
CA GLY A 14 -46.75 -84.77 5.13
C GLY A 14 -45.53 -84.05 5.69
N LEU A 15 -44.77 -83.35 4.85
CA LEU A 15 -43.60 -82.57 5.26
C LEU A 15 -43.98 -81.41 6.18
N MET A 16 -45.06 -80.68 5.86
CA MET A 16 -45.58 -79.59 6.68
C MET A 16 -46.13 -80.08 8.02
N ALA A 17 -46.75 -81.26 8.06
CA ALA A 17 -47.19 -81.87 9.31
C ALA A 17 -46.01 -82.22 10.24
N VAL A 18 -44.92 -82.75 9.68
CA VAL A 18 -43.69 -83.04 10.45
C VAL A 18 -43.06 -81.75 10.97
N VAL A 19 -42.99 -80.69 10.14
CA VAL A 19 -42.49 -79.38 10.57
C VAL A 19 -43.35 -78.78 11.69
N ALA A 20 -44.67 -78.87 11.58
CA ALA A 20 -45.58 -78.37 12.62
C ALA A 20 -45.39 -79.09 13.96
N LEU A 21 -45.21 -80.42 13.93
CA LEU A 21 -44.93 -81.21 15.14
C LEU A 21 -43.57 -80.85 15.76
N ALA A 22 -42.53 -80.64 14.94
CA ALA A 22 -41.21 -80.22 15.43
C ALA A 22 -41.25 -78.84 16.09
N VAL A 23 -41.94 -77.87 15.47
CA VAL A 23 -42.11 -76.52 16.02
C VAL A 23 -42.93 -76.54 17.31
N SER A 24 -43.99 -77.33 17.37
CA SER A 24 -44.80 -77.50 18.60
C SER A 24 -43.97 -78.10 19.74
N GLY A 25 -43.17 -79.14 19.45
CA GLY A 25 -42.26 -79.74 20.43
C GLY A 25 -41.21 -78.74 20.95
N TRP A 26 -40.66 -77.90 20.06
CA TRP A 26 -39.72 -76.85 20.46
C TRP A 26 -40.37 -75.79 21.37
N PHE A 27 -41.59 -75.36 21.08
CA PHE A 27 -42.31 -74.43 21.96
C PHE A 27 -42.59 -75.03 23.34
N ILE A 28 -42.94 -76.32 23.42
CA ILE A 28 -43.14 -77.01 24.70
C ILE A 28 -41.83 -77.08 25.49
N TYR A 29 -40.70 -77.38 24.83
CA TYR A 29 -39.39 -77.38 25.47
C TYR A 29 -39.01 -76.01 26.06
N GLN A 30 -39.25 -74.92 25.32
CA GLN A 30 -39.05 -73.55 25.81
C GLN A 30 -39.98 -73.22 27.00
N ALA A 31 -41.24 -73.66 26.95
CA ALA A 31 -42.21 -73.43 28.02
C ALA A 31 -41.85 -74.17 29.31
N LEU A 32 -41.28 -75.38 29.23
CA LEU A 32 -40.81 -76.12 30.42
C LEU A 32 -39.65 -75.40 31.14
N GLY A 33 -38.78 -74.71 30.41
CA GLY A 33 -37.68 -73.91 30.98
C GLY A 33 -38.13 -72.58 31.59
N PHE A 34 -39.31 -72.06 31.21
CA PHE A 34 -39.79 -70.74 31.63
C PHE A 34 -39.99 -70.62 33.16
N ALA A 35 -40.42 -71.69 33.83
CA ALA A 35 -40.60 -71.70 35.28
C ALA A 35 -39.28 -71.36 36.03
N THR A 36 -38.14 -71.83 35.52
CA THR A 36 -36.83 -71.54 36.11
C THR A 36 -36.36 -70.10 35.88
N THR A 37 -36.83 -69.44 34.81
CA THR A 37 -36.53 -68.03 34.55
C THR A 37 -37.33 -67.06 35.43
N LEU A 38 -38.43 -67.53 36.02
CA LEU A 38 -39.27 -66.77 36.94
C LEU A 38 -38.88 -66.96 38.42
N GLU A 39 -37.85 -67.74 38.71
CA GLU A 39 -37.31 -67.83 40.06
C GLU A 39 -36.73 -66.47 40.46
N THR A 40 -37.48 -65.75 41.28
CA THR A 40 -37.00 -64.52 41.89
C THR A 40 -35.81 -64.85 42.78
N LYS A 41 -34.65 -64.28 42.47
CA LYS A 41 -33.45 -64.40 43.31
C LYS A 41 -33.83 -64.00 44.73
N THR A 42 -33.87 -64.97 45.64
CA THR A 42 -34.17 -64.75 47.06
C THR A 42 -33.00 -63.97 47.67
N VAL A 43 -33.11 -62.64 47.66
CA VAL A 43 -32.20 -61.78 48.41
C VAL A 43 -32.53 -61.97 49.88
N THR A 44 -31.60 -62.54 50.64
CA THR A 44 -31.65 -62.51 52.11
C THR A 44 -31.81 -61.06 52.54
N LYS A 45 -32.95 -60.73 53.16
CA LYS A 45 -33.13 -59.43 53.81
C LYS A 45 -32.09 -59.30 54.92
N LYS A 46 -31.02 -58.54 54.66
CA LYS A 46 -30.17 -58.02 55.73
C LYS A 46 -31.04 -57.04 56.53
N ASN A 47 -31.41 -57.42 57.75
CA ASN A 47 -32.17 -56.58 58.68
C ASN A 47 -31.32 -55.51 59.37
N GLU A 48 -30.03 -55.43 59.03
CA GLU A 48 -29.12 -54.41 59.55
C GLU A 48 -28.95 -53.32 58.50
N ARG A 49 -29.18 -52.07 58.92
CA ARG A 49 -28.74 -50.91 58.16
C ARG A 49 -27.22 -50.93 58.18
N ASP A 50 -26.59 -51.43 57.11
CA ASP A 50 -25.16 -51.28 56.91
C ASP A 50 -24.83 -49.78 57.10
N LEU A 51 -23.79 -49.49 57.89
CA LEU A 51 -23.30 -48.12 58.07
C LEU A 51 -23.07 -47.48 56.69
N PRO A 52 -23.45 -46.21 56.46
CA PRO A 52 -23.22 -45.57 55.17
C PRO A 52 -21.73 -45.71 54.83
N PRO A 53 -21.37 -46.03 53.58
CA PRO A 53 -19.99 -46.28 53.20
C PRO A 53 -19.19 -44.98 53.32
N VAL A 54 -18.61 -44.76 54.51
CA VAL A 54 -17.91 -43.52 54.89
C VAL A 54 -16.78 -43.24 53.89
N GLU A 55 -16.09 -44.27 53.43
CA GLU A 55 -15.05 -44.16 52.39
C GLU A 55 -15.56 -43.55 51.08
N ARG A 56 -16.79 -43.86 50.65
CA ARG A 56 -17.37 -43.28 49.42
C ARG A 56 -17.73 -41.82 49.61
N VAL A 57 -18.22 -41.48 50.81
CA VAL A 57 -18.56 -40.10 51.18
C VAL A 57 -17.28 -39.27 51.29
N GLU A 58 -16.24 -39.78 51.96
CA GLU A 58 -14.93 -39.14 52.07
C GLU A 58 -14.24 -39.00 50.71
N ALA A 59 -14.32 -40.02 49.83
CA ALA A 59 -13.81 -39.93 48.47
C ALA A 59 -14.55 -38.87 47.64
N ALA A 60 -15.87 -38.77 47.79
CA ALA A 60 -16.67 -37.74 47.13
C ALA A 60 -16.32 -36.34 47.64
N ILE A 61 -16.19 -36.16 48.97
CA ILE A 61 -15.76 -34.89 49.57
C ILE A 61 -14.35 -34.52 49.11
N LYS A 62 -13.42 -35.49 49.10
CA LYS A 62 -12.06 -35.27 48.60
C LYS A 62 -12.06 -34.84 47.12
N ASN A 63 -12.88 -35.46 46.28
CA ASN A 63 -12.99 -35.08 44.86
C ASN A 63 -13.63 -33.70 44.65
N ILE A 64 -14.52 -33.25 45.56
CA ILE A 64 -15.13 -31.91 45.53
C ILE A 64 -14.15 -30.84 46.03
N VAL A 65 -13.35 -31.15 47.05
CA VAL A 65 -12.37 -30.23 47.65
C VAL A 65 -11.09 -30.16 46.82
N THR A 66 -10.76 -31.21 46.06
CA THR A 66 -9.68 -31.17 45.06
C THR A 66 -10.10 -30.17 43.97
N PRO A 67 -9.28 -29.15 43.65
CA PRO A 67 -9.68 -28.12 42.71
C PRO A 67 -10.14 -28.75 41.39
N PRO A 68 -11.23 -28.23 40.78
CA PRO A 68 -11.76 -28.79 39.55
C PRO A 68 -10.64 -28.83 38.50
N VAL A 69 -10.59 -29.92 37.73
CA VAL A 69 -9.66 -30.08 36.61
C VAL A 69 -9.66 -28.78 35.81
N HIS A 70 -8.52 -28.08 35.82
CA HIS A 70 -8.41 -26.82 35.09
C HIS A 70 -8.64 -27.12 33.61
N TRP A 71 -9.70 -26.55 33.05
CA TRP A 71 -9.96 -26.63 31.61
C TRP A 71 -8.88 -25.82 30.89
N VAL A 72 -7.82 -26.50 30.45
CA VAL A 72 -6.72 -25.87 29.73
C VAL A 72 -7.15 -25.67 28.28
N ALA A 73 -7.14 -24.41 27.84
CA ALA A 73 -7.38 -24.07 26.45
C ALA A 73 -6.40 -24.82 25.53
N PRO A 74 -6.87 -25.56 24.52
CA PRO A 74 -5.98 -26.21 23.57
C PRO A 74 -5.20 -25.17 22.79
N VAL A 75 -3.90 -25.41 22.59
CA VAL A 75 -3.03 -24.57 21.77
C VAL A 75 -3.01 -25.13 20.35
N ARG A 76 -3.45 -24.37 19.36
CA ARG A 76 -3.33 -24.71 17.93
C ARG A 76 -2.52 -23.63 17.24
N ALA A 77 -1.47 -24.02 16.50
CA ALA A 77 -0.58 -23.09 15.81
C ALA A 77 -0.07 -21.93 16.70
N ASN A 78 0.45 -22.26 17.89
CA ASN A 78 0.90 -21.31 18.93
C ASN A 78 -0.17 -20.34 19.49
N LYS A 79 -1.45 -20.52 19.15
CA LYS A 79 -2.58 -19.75 19.68
C LYS A 79 -3.40 -20.59 20.66
N LYS A 80 -3.64 -20.05 21.87
CA LYS A 80 -4.60 -20.61 22.83
C LYS A 80 -6.01 -20.40 22.29
N VAL A 81 -6.70 -21.49 21.95
CA VAL A 81 -8.08 -21.43 21.45
C VAL A 81 -9.03 -21.38 22.65
N PRO A 82 -9.85 -20.33 22.80
CA PRO A 82 -10.79 -20.24 23.91
C PRO A 82 -11.81 -21.37 23.85
N LEU A 83 -12.03 -22.06 24.97
CA LEU A 83 -13.03 -23.14 25.06
C LEU A 83 -14.47 -22.62 25.08
N ASN A 84 -14.66 -21.36 25.51
CA ASN A 84 -15.97 -20.75 25.75
C ASN A 84 -16.26 -19.56 24.82
N LYS A 85 -15.42 -19.30 23.81
CA LYS A 85 -15.65 -18.24 22.82
C LYS A 85 -15.49 -18.82 21.42
N SER A 86 -16.32 -18.35 20.49
CA SER A 86 -16.17 -18.67 19.07
C SER A 86 -14.91 -18.02 18.51
N VAL A 87 -14.31 -18.68 17.51
CA VAL A 87 -13.23 -18.13 16.69
C VAL A 87 -13.82 -17.79 15.32
N LEU A 88 -13.52 -16.59 14.84
CA LEU A 88 -13.96 -16.13 13.54
C LEU A 88 -13.13 -16.80 12.44
N LEU A 89 -13.77 -17.68 11.68
CA LEU A 89 -13.18 -18.40 10.56
C LEU A 89 -13.87 -18.01 9.26
N VAL A 90 -13.09 -17.74 8.22
CA VAL A 90 -13.58 -17.39 6.88
C VAL A 90 -13.12 -18.45 5.89
N LEU A 91 -14.03 -19.01 5.10
CA LEU A 91 -13.71 -19.94 4.03
C LEU A 91 -13.59 -19.16 2.71
N ARG A 92 -12.47 -19.31 2.00
CA ARG A 92 -12.24 -18.73 0.68
C ARG A 92 -11.39 -19.69 -0.14
N ASN A 93 -11.82 -20.02 -1.36
CA ASN A 93 -11.11 -20.92 -2.28
C ASN A 93 -10.72 -22.27 -1.62
N ASP A 94 -11.65 -22.87 -0.88
CA ASP A 94 -11.44 -24.09 -0.07
C ASP A 94 -10.34 -24.01 1.00
N GLN A 95 -9.83 -22.80 1.28
CA GLN A 95 -8.90 -22.50 2.35
C GLN A 95 -9.60 -21.79 3.50
N ILE A 96 -9.34 -22.24 4.73
CA ILE A 96 -9.85 -21.62 5.95
C ILE A 96 -8.85 -20.57 6.44
N TYR A 97 -9.35 -19.36 6.66
CA TYR A 97 -8.63 -18.23 7.21
C TYR A 97 -9.11 -17.96 8.64
N ASP A 98 -8.19 -17.97 9.61
CA ASP A 98 -8.43 -17.52 10.98
C ASP A 98 -7.99 -16.06 11.09
N LEU A 99 -8.95 -15.15 11.24
CA LEU A 99 -8.67 -13.71 11.24
C LEU A 99 -7.94 -13.22 12.50
N ALA A 100 -7.86 -14.06 13.54
CA ALA A 100 -7.04 -13.75 14.71
C ALA A 100 -5.60 -14.28 14.59
N LEU A 101 -5.24 -14.92 13.48
CA LEU A 101 -3.85 -15.25 13.14
C LEU A 101 -3.31 -14.26 12.10
N PRO A 102 -2.01 -13.89 12.18
CA PRO A 102 -1.39 -12.98 11.22
C PRO A 102 -1.26 -13.61 9.82
N GLU A 103 -1.07 -14.92 9.77
CA GLU A 103 -0.97 -15.73 8.55
C GLU A 103 -1.91 -16.95 8.65
N PRO A 104 -2.56 -17.38 7.57
CA PRO A 104 -2.57 -16.76 6.24
C PRO A 104 -3.40 -15.48 6.20
N LYS A 105 -2.96 -14.48 5.42
CA LYS A 105 -3.70 -13.22 5.22
C LYS A 105 -4.91 -13.42 4.32
N LEU A 106 -6.09 -12.98 4.75
CA LEU A 106 -7.30 -13.05 3.94
C LEU A 106 -7.25 -12.08 2.74
N ARG A 107 -6.68 -10.88 2.95
CA ARG A 107 -6.65 -9.77 2.00
C ARG A 107 -5.26 -9.16 1.91
N GLU A 108 -4.38 -9.77 1.13
CA GLU A 108 -3.09 -9.14 0.85
C GLU A 108 -3.28 -7.77 0.16
N PRO A 109 -2.50 -6.74 0.52
CA PRO A 109 -1.38 -6.73 1.48
C PRO A 109 -1.79 -6.53 2.96
N MET A 110 -3.05 -6.20 3.25
CA MET A 110 -3.54 -5.87 4.59
C MET A 110 -3.46 -7.05 5.57
N THR A 111 -3.16 -6.75 6.84
CA THR A 111 -3.14 -7.77 7.90
C THR A 111 -4.55 -8.11 8.38
N ASN A 112 -4.76 -9.36 8.80
CA ASN A 112 -6.04 -9.78 9.37
C ASN A 112 -6.41 -8.97 10.63
N GLU A 113 -5.41 -8.60 11.43
CA GLU A 113 -5.59 -7.74 12.61
C GLU A 113 -6.14 -6.36 12.21
N PHE A 114 -5.61 -5.72 11.17
CA PHE A 114 -6.10 -4.42 10.70
C PHE A 114 -7.57 -4.51 10.27
N LEU A 115 -7.92 -5.53 9.49
CA LEU A 115 -9.29 -5.76 9.04
C LEU A 115 -10.29 -5.95 10.20
N VAL A 116 -9.89 -6.71 11.23
CA VAL A 116 -10.75 -7.00 12.39
C VAL A 116 -10.81 -5.80 13.34
N LYS A 117 -9.68 -5.14 13.61
CA LYS A 117 -9.58 -4.00 14.53
C LYS A 117 -10.46 -2.84 14.10
N TYR A 118 -10.52 -2.56 12.80
CA TYR A 118 -11.33 -1.47 12.24
C TYR A 118 -12.66 -1.95 11.65
N GLU A 119 -13.07 -3.18 11.95
CA GLU A 119 -14.36 -3.76 11.53
C GLU A 119 -14.66 -3.54 10.04
N LEU A 120 -13.64 -3.70 9.20
CA LEU A 120 -13.74 -3.48 7.76
C LEU A 120 -14.58 -4.59 7.11
N GLN A 121 -15.17 -4.31 5.96
CA GLN A 121 -15.98 -5.29 5.23
C GLN A 121 -15.10 -6.31 4.49
N TYR A 122 -14.25 -7.05 5.22
CA TYR A 122 -13.23 -7.96 4.69
C TYR A 122 -13.76 -9.12 3.83
N LEU A 123 -15.06 -9.40 3.89
CA LEU A 123 -15.74 -10.34 3.01
C LEU A 123 -15.81 -9.81 1.56
N LEU A 124 -15.83 -8.50 1.36
CA LEU A 124 -15.95 -7.89 0.04
C LEU A 124 -14.61 -7.87 -0.71
N PRO A 125 -14.61 -8.28 -2.00
CA PRO A 125 -13.43 -8.27 -2.86
C PRO A 125 -12.62 -6.98 -2.84
N ASN A 126 -13.33 -5.85 -2.86
CA ASN A 126 -12.80 -4.50 -3.01
C ASN A 126 -12.60 -3.77 -1.68
N VAL A 127 -12.55 -4.47 -0.54
CA VAL A 127 -12.37 -3.84 0.78
C VAL A 127 -11.16 -2.91 0.83
N GLY A 128 -10.09 -3.17 0.07
CA GLY A 128 -8.92 -2.29 0.02
C GLY A 128 -9.17 -0.93 -0.64
N GLU A 129 -10.14 -0.84 -1.56
CA GLU A 129 -10.50 0.38 -2.30
C GLU A 129 -11.64 1.15 -1.63
N GLN A 130 -12.23 0.59 -0.58
CA GLN A 130 -13.31 1.24 0.15
C GLN A 130 -12.77 2.38 1.02
N ASP A 131 -13.60 3.39 1.16
CA ASP A 131 -13.42 4.57 2.01
C ASP A 131 -14.67 4.66 2.92
N PRO A 132 -14.66 4.02 4.10
CA PRO A 132 -15.83 3.97 4.98
C PRO A 132 -16.19 5.31 5.62
N ASP A 133 -15.23 6.21 5.81
CA ASP A 133 -15.40 7.48 6.51
C ASP A 133 -15.46 8.71 5.58
N ASN A 134 -15.29 8.50 4.28
CA ASN A 134 -15.38 9.46 3.18
C ASN A 134 -14.38 10.61 3.27
N ASP A 135 -13.19 10.33 3.79
CA ASP A 135 -12.10 11.28 3.88
C ASP A 135 -11.31 11.42 2.55
N GLY A 136 -11.51 10.50 1.60
CA GLY A 136 -10.84 10.44 0.30
C GLY A 136 -9.65 9.48 0.23
N PHE A 137 -9.36 8.76 1.31
CA PHE A 137 -8.34 7.71 1.39
C PHE A 137 -9.00 6.33 1.41
N SER A 138 -8.35 5.39 0.74
CA SER A 138 -8.79 4.00 0.73
C SER A 138 -8.17 3.23 1.90
N ASN A 139 -8.85 2.19 2.35
CA ASN A 139 -8.36 1.31 3.42
C ASN A 139 -6.93 0.80 3.17
N LEU A 140 -6.55 0.57 1.91
CA LEU A 140 -5.20 0.12 1.55
C LEU A 140 -4.15 1.22 1.72
N GLU A 141 -4.49 2.47 1.37
CA GLU A 141 -3.60 3.63 1.55
C GLU A 141 -3.36 3.89 3.04
N GLU A 142 -4.42 3.83 3.84
CA GLU A 142 -4.35 3.99 5.29
C GLU A 142 -3.57 2.88 6.01
N PHE A 143 -3.70 1.65 5.51
CA PHE A 143 -2.88 0.54 5.98
C PHE A 143 -1.39 0.73 5.61
N SER A 144 -1.12 1.27 4.42
CA SER A 144 0.24 1.47 3.91
C SER A 144 0.93 2.70 4.49
N ALA A 145 0.16 3.61 5.08
CA ALA A 145 0.67 4.81 5.75
C ALA A 145 1.56 4.46 6.95
N GLN A 146 2.51 5.35 7.25
CA GLN A 146 3.45 5.19 8.36
C GLN A 146 3.41 6.43 9.26
N PRO A 147 2.77 6.36 10.46
CA PRO A 147 2.07 5.21 11.04
C PRO A 147 0.73 4.88 10.33
N PRO A 148 0.21 3.64 10.46
CA PRO A 148 -1.10 3.28 9.92
C PRO A 148 -2.21 4.13 10.55
N THR A 149 -3.16 4.56 9.74
CA THR A 149 -4.27 5.41 10.17
C THR A 149 -5.55 4.61 10.41
N ASN A 150 -6.66 5.29 10.73
CA ASN A 150 -7.90 4.66 11.17
C ASN A 150 -8.97 4.87 10.10
N PRO A 151 -9.33 3.83 9.32
CA PRO A 151 -10.30 3.91 8.22
C PRO A 151 -11.77 4.14 8.61
N ARG A 152 -12.01 4.47 9.88
CA ARG A 152 -13.35 4.81 10.39
C ARG A 152 -13.40 6.17 11.04
N ASP A 153 -12.27 6.85 11.16
CA ASP A 153 -12.18 8.16 11.80
C ASP A 153 -11.77 9.21 10.77
N PRO A 154 -12.71 10.07 10.32
CA PRO A 154 -12.43 11.10 9.31
C PRO A 154 -11.34 12.11 9.70
N LYS A 155 -10.89 12.11 10.96
CA LYS A 155 -9.81 12.98 11.45
C LYS A 155 -8.44 12.30 11.42
N SER A 156 -8.40 10.99 11.20
CA SER A 156 -7.22 10.16 11.23
C SER A 156 -6.90 9.67 9.82
N PHE A 157 -6.31 10.54 9.01
CA PHE A 157 -5.96 10.26 7.62
C PHE A 157 -4.45 10.34 7.37
N PRO A 158 -3.93 9.66 6.32
CA PRO A 158 -2.54 9.77 5.89
C PRO A 158 -2.16 11.20 5.48
N PRO A 159 -0.88 11.53 5.33
CA PRO A 159 -0.47 12.84 4.82
C PRO A 159 -1.15 13.18 3.50
N ILE A 160 -1.78 14.36 3.43
CA ILE A 160 -2.48 14.86 2.23
C ILE A 160 -1.59 14.90 0.98
N THR A 161 -0.27 15.02 1.18
CA THR A 161 0.71 14.99 0.10
C THR A 161 0.76 13.67 -0.65
N ASP A 162 0.27 12.58 -0.08
CA ASP A 162 0.22 11.27 -0.75
C ASP A 162 -0.82 11.24 -1.88
N LYS A 163 -1.75 12.21 -1.89
CA LYS A 163 -2.73 12.43 -2.97
C LYS A 163 -2.29 13.47 -3.99
N LEU A 164 -1.06 13.98 -3.87
CA LEU A 164 -0.48 14.92 -4.82
C LEU A 164 0.33 14.14 -5.85
N PHE A 165 0.10 14.41 -7.13
CA PHE A 165 0.76 13.71 -8.23
C PHE A 165 1.36 14.71 -9.21
N LEU A 166 2.55 14.39 -9.73
CA LEU A 166 3.12 15.09 -10.87
C LEU A 166 2.41 14.61 -12.14
N VAL A 167 1.75 15.51 -12.85
CA VAL A 167 1.09 15.21 -14.13
C VAL A 167 2.09 15.38 -15.27
N GLU A 168 2.79 16.51 -15.28
CA GLU A 168 3.65 16.90 -16.38
C GLU A 168 4.80 17.77 -15.87
N ARG A 169 5.99 17.51 -16.43
CA ARG A 169 7.14 18.40 -16.30
C ARG A 169 7.22 19.26 -17.56
N ILE A 170 7.01 20.55 -17.41
CA ILE A 170 7.07 21.53 -18.50
C ILE A 170 8.50 22.06 -18.55
N SER A 171 9.17 21.93 -19.69
CA SER A 171 10.52 22.45 -19.91
C SER A 171 10.47 23.76 -20.70
N ASN A 172 10.88 24.85 -20.05
CA ASN A 172 11.09 26.13 -20.71
C ASN A 172 12.57 26.27 -21.10
N ASP A 173 12.90 25.76 -22.29
CA ASP A 173 14.26 25.77 -22.83
C ASP A 173 14.76 27.18 -23.13
N TYR A 174 15.95 27.51 -22.64
CA TYR A 174 16.63 28.77 -22.94
C TYR A 174 18.02 28.51 -23.49
N LYS A 175 18.11 28.36 -24.82
CA LYS A 175 19.37 28.09 -25.51
C LYS A 175 20.14 29.38 -25.79
N ILE A 176 21.45 29.33 -25.51
CA ILE A 176 22.40 30.41 -25.77
C ILE A 176 23.58 29.85 -26.58
N THR A 177 24.05 30.60 -27.57
CA THR A 177 25.21 30.21 -28.39
C THR A 177 26.13 31.40 -28.62
N LEU A 178 27.43 31.23 -28.37
CA LEU A 178 28.46 32.18 -28.77
C LEU A 178 28.81 31.99 -30.25
N ARG A 179 28.78 33.06 -31.05
CA ARG A 179 28.96 32.99 -32.51
C ARG A 179 30.18 33.74 -33.05
N SER A 180 30.74 34.68 -32.29
CA SER A 180 31.88 35.50 -32.74
C SER A 180 33.04 35.41 -31.75
N SER A 181 34.27 35.39 -32.27
CA SER A 181 35.52 35.45 -31.50
C SER A 181 36.19 36.82 -31.51
N SER A 182 35.58 37.81 -32.16
CA SER A 182 36.04 39.20 -32.15
C SER A 182 35.05 40.12 -31.43
N PRO A 183 35.52 41.09 -30.64
CA PRO A 183 34.67 42.14 -30.07
C PRO A 183 34.01 43.01 -31.15
N PRO A 184 32.74 43.44 -30.97
CA PRO A 184 31.82 42.97 -29.93
C PRO A 184 31.39 41.52 -30.21
N PHE A 185 31.41 40.69 -29.17
CA PHE A 185 31.10 39.26 -29.26
C PHE A 185 29.60 39.07 -29.51
N GLN A 186 29.27 38.27 -30.52
CA GLN A 186 27.90 37.96 -30.87
C GLN A 186 27.40 36.75 -30.08
N VAL A 187 26.34 36.92 -29.31
CA VAL A 187 25.62 35.87 -28.59
C VAL A 187 24.21 35.74 -29.16
N ALA A 188 23.83 34.53 -29.57
CA ALA A 188 22.51 34.25 -30.13
C ALA A 188 21.60 33.53 -29.12
N THR A 189 20.32 33.92 -29.10
CA THR A 189 19.24 33.25 -28.35
C THR A 189 18.25 32.60 -29.33
N PRO A 190 18.58 31.42 -29.93
CA PRO A 190 17.81 30.83 -31.02
C PRO A 190 16.41 30.33 -30.64
N ASN A 191 16.16 30.06 -29.35
CA ASN A 191 14.89 29.54 -28.83
C ASN A 191 13.91 30.62 -28.35
N GLU A 192 14.30 31.90 -28.28
CA GLU A 192 13.34 32.96 -27.97
C GLU A 192 12.33 33.10 -29.13
N ALA A 193 11.06 33.40 -28.80
CA ALA A 193 9.99 33.61 -29.79
C ALA A 193 10.36 34.60 -30.89
N LYS A 194 11.33 35.49 -30.61
CA LYS A 194 12.04 36.31 -31.60
C LYS A 194 13.52 35.99 -31.47
N ARG A 195 14.07 35.21 -32.41
CA ARG A 195 15.51 34.98 -32.51
C ARG A 195 16.23 36.33 -32.45
N LYS A 196 17.07 36.53 -31.43
CA LYS A 196 17.80 37.77 -31.24
C LYS A 196 19.29 37.49 -31.19
N ASN A 197 20.04 38.32 -31.90
CA ASN A 197 21.49 38.37 -31.79
C ASN A 197 21.82 39.56 -30.90
N TRP A 198 22.62 39.30 -29.87
CA TRP A 198 23.14 40.27 -28.94
C TRP A 198 24.61 40.49 -29.23
N PHE A 199 25.06 41.72 -29.11
CA PHE A 199 26.46 42.08 -29.25
C PHE A 199 26.93 42.57 -27.89
N VAL A 200 27.91 41.87 -27.32
CA VAL A 200 28.41 42.13 -25.97
C VAL A 200 29.91 42.28 -25.96
N ASP A 201 30.40 43.17 -25.11
CA ASP A 201 31.82 43.38 -24.93
C ASP A 201 32.15 43.40 -23.43
N PRO A 202 32.78 42.34 -22.88
CA PRO A 202 33.11 42.23 -21.46
C PRO A 202 34.09 43.32 -20.99
N ASP A 203 34.86 43.91 -21.91
CA ASP A 203 35.87 44.92 -21.62
C ASP A 203 35.36 46.36 -21.87
N ALA A 204 34.10 46.52 -22.29
CA ALA A 204 33.50 47.82 -22.54
C ALA A 204 33.50 48.70 -21.28
N LYS A 205 33.86 49.97 -21.48
CA LYS A 205 33.87 51.02 -20.45
C LYS A 205 33.00 52.18 -20.88
N ASP A 206 32.36 52.81 -19.91
CA ASP A 206 31.56 54.02 -20.09
C ASP A 206 32.45 55.27 -20.27
N SER A 207 31.82 56.42 -20.50
CA SER A 207 32.50 57.71 -20.64
C SER A 207 33.27 58.16 -19.39
N THR A 208 33.05 57.50 -18.25
CA THR A 208 33.73 57.74 -16.98
C THR A 208 34.85 56.74 -16.70
N GLY A 209 35.08 55.78 -17.60
CA GLY A 209 36.10 54.74 -17.47
C GLY A 209 35.69 53.56 -16.60
N ASN A 210 34.45 53.52 -16.12
CA ASN A 210 33.89 52.40 -15.37
C ASN A 210 33.34 51.33 -16.33
N PRO A 211 33.24 50.06 -15.94
CA PRO A 211 32.73 49.03 -16.83
C PRO A 211 31.26 49.28 -17.22
N ASP A 212 30.97 49.30 -18.52
CA ASP A 212 29.62 49.60 -19.02
C ASP A 212 28.71 48.38 -18.85
N ALA A 213 27.79 48.45 -17.90
CA ALA A 213 26.84 47.38 -17.64
C ALA A 213 25.94 47.07 -18.85
N LYS A 214 25.58 48.08 -19.68
CA LYS A 214 24.69 47.91 -20.82
C LYS A 214 25.36 47.18 -21.99
N ALA A 215 26.60 47.55 -22.29
CA ALA A 215 27.40 46.89 -23.33
C ALA A 215 27.79 45.45 -22.96
N ARG A 216 27.74 45.11 -21.66
CA ARG A 216 28.05 43.78 -21.13
C ARG A 216 26.81 42.92 -20.90
N SER A 217 25.62 43.51 -20.88
CA SER A 217 24.36 42.81 -20.60
C SER A 217 23.70 42.25 -21.85
N PHE A 218 23.07 41.08 -21.73
CA PHE A 218 22.24 40.52 -22.80
C PHE A 218 21.16 39.55 -22.28
N GLY A 219 20.24 39.18 -23.18
CA GLY A 219 19.25 38.11 -22.95
C GLY A 219 18.04 38.53 -22.12
N GLY A 220 16.95 37.75 -22.24
CA GLY A 220 15.64 38.08 -21.67
C GLY A 220 14.87 39.09 -22.52
N SER A 221 13.66 39.44 -22.09
CA SER A 221 12.78 40.39 -22.79
C SER A 221 13.37 41.81 -22.84
N THR A 222 14.10 42.21 -21.80
CA THR A 222 14.72 43.53 -21.65
C THR A 222 16.17 43.59 -22.10
N GLY A 223 16.87 42.44 -22.19
CA GLY A 223 18.30 42.38 -22.48
C GLY A 223 19.22 42.42 -21.26
N GLU A 224 18.67 42.28 -20.06
CA GLU A 224 19.40 42.44 -18.80
C GLU A 224 19.41 41.14 -17.97
N ARG A 225 19.36 39.96 -18.60
CA ARG A 225 19.35 38.68 -17.89
C ARG A 225 20.76 38.18 -17.52
N PHE A 226 21.71 38.35 -18.42
CA PHE A 226 23.09 37.89 -18.28
C PHE A 226 24.07 39.05 -18.39
N LEU A 227 25.21 38.93 -17.71
CA LEU A 227 26.31 39.87 -17.74
C LEU A 227 27.59 39.17 -18.19
N ALA A 228 28.19 39.61 -19.29
CA ALA A 228 29.47 39.10 -19.75
C ALA A 228 30.62 39.60 -18.86
N THR A 229 31.36 38.68 -18.24
CA THR A 229 32.42 39.00 -17.28
C THR A 229 33.80 38.94 -17.91
N LYS A 230 34.10 37.87 -18.67
CA LYS A 230 35.44 37.59 -19.18
C LYS A 230 35.38 36.80 -20.50
N PHE A 231 36.29 37.10 -21.42
CA PHE A 231 36.51 36.32 -22.63
C PHE A 231 37.92 35.70 -22.62
N GLU A 232 38.02 34.43 -23.00
CA GLU A 232 39.29 33.71 -23.16
C GLU A 232 39.37 33.10 -24.56
N LYS A 233 40.38 33.50 -25.32
CA LYS A 233 40.64 32.89 -26.63
C LYS A 233 41.30 31.53 -26.45
N LYS A 234 40.65 30.48 -26.97
CA LYS A 234 41.15 29.09 -26.94
C LYS A 234 41.03 28.44 -28.30
N THR A 235 41.96 27.55 -28.60
CA THR A 235 42.00 26.82 -29.87
C THR A 235 42.29 25.37 -29.57
N VAL A 236 41.46 24.48 -30.09
CA VAL A 236 41.57 23.02 -29.91
C VAL A 236 41.94 22.39 -31.25
N PRO A 237 42.95 21.50 -31.30
CA PRO A 237 43.28 20.78 -32.51
C PRO A 237 42.18 19.78 -32.86
N ASP A 238 41.60 19.91 -34.06
CA ASP A 238 40.57 18.99 -34.58
C ASP A 238 41.17 18.14 -35.70
N PRO A 239 41.08 16.79 -35.65
CA PRO A 239 41.60 15.89 -36.68
C PRO A 239 41.08 16.15 -38.10
N ARG A 240 39.94 16.83 -38.27
CA ARG A 240 39.34 17.14 -39.57
C ARG A 240 39.61 18.55 -40.09
N LEU A 241 39.79 19.54 -39.21
CA LEU A 241 39.81 20.97 -39.56
C LEU A 241 41.12 21.67 -39.14
N GLY A 242 42.05 20.96 -38.50
CA GLY A 242 43.34 21.50 -38.07
C GLY A 242 43.23 22.21 -36.73
N GLU A 243 42.69 23.42 -36.72
CA GLU A 243 42.51 24.24 -35.51
C GLU A 243 41.05 24.72 -35.42
N LEU A 244 40.34 24.30 -34.37
CA LEU A 244 38.98 24.75 -34.09
C LEU A 244 39.03 25.84 -33.02
N ASP A 245 38.43 26.99 -33.32
CA ASP A 245 38.21 28.04 -32.34
C ASP A 245 37.21 27.57 -31.27
N SER A 246 37.70 27.41 -30.05
CA SER A 246 36.94 26.96 -28.88
C SER A 246 36.94 28.05 -27.81
N SER A 247 37.00 29.34 -28.22
CA SER A 247 37.02 30.46 -27.29
C SER A 247 35.83 30.43 -26.33
N GLU A 248 36.07 30.87 -25.11
CA GLU A 248 35.12 30.79 -24.01
C GLU A 248 34.71 32.20 -23.56
N LEU A 249 33.40 32.43 -23.43
CA LEU A 249 32.85 33.63 -22.83
C LEU A 249 32.21 33.26 -21.49
N THR A 250 32.75 33.79 -20.39
CA THR A 250 32.15 33.64 -19.07
C THR A 250 31.06 34.68 -18.90
N VAL A 251 29.85 34.22 -18.56
CA VAL A 251 28.67 35.05 -18.36
C VAL A 251 28.06 34.73 -16.99
N LYS A 252 27.59 35.75 -16.29
CA LYS A 252 26.92 35.62 -15.01
C LYS A 252 25.43 35.89 -15.20
N GLU A 253 24.58 34.95 -14.79
CA GLU A 253 23.14 35.20 -14.74
C GLU A 253 22.82 36.10 -13.55
N LEU A 254 22.14 37.22 -13.78
CA LEU A 254 21.87 38.21 -12.75
C LEU A 254 20.80 37.75 -11.75
N VAL A 255 19.89 36.85 -12.18
CA VAL A 255 18.81 36.33 -11.33
C VAL A 255 19.33 35.30 -10.32
N THR A 256 20.10 34.32 -10.79
CA THR A 256 20.60 33.21 -9.94
C THR A 256 22.00 33.47 -9.39
N GLY A 257 22.72 34.46 -9.93
CA GLY A 257 24.12 34.71 -9.63
C GLY A 257 25.08 33.67 -10.21
N LYS A 258 24.59 32.67 -10.95
CA LYS A 258 25.37 31.55 -11.46
C LYS A 258 26.25 31.98 -12.62
N GLU A 259 27.52 31.55 -12.59
CA GLU A 259 28.46 31.71 -13.71
C GLU A 259 28.31 30.55 -14.69
N ILE A 260 28.29 30.90 -15.98
CA ILE A 260 28.08 29.99 -17.11
C ILE A 260 29.19 30.29 -18.11
N VAL A 261 29.82 29.23 -18.63
CA VAL A 261 30.84 29.36 -19.67
C VAL A 261 30.20 28.99 -21.01
N LEU A 262 30.19 29.94 -21.93
CA LEU A 262 29.73 29.74 -23.29
C LEU A 262 30.94 29.40 -24.16
N VAL A 263 30.97 28.20 -24.72
CA VAL A 263 31.99 27.78 -25.67
C VAL A 263 31.56 28.17 -27.09
N MET A 264 32.52 28.60 -27.89
CA MET A 264 32.30 28.98 -29.29
C MET A 264 31.51 27.91 -30.07
N LYS A 265 30.45 28.35 -30.77
CA LYS A 265 29.55 27.51 -31.59
C LYS A 265 28.86 26.35 -30.86
N GLN A 266 29.01 26.23 -29.54
CA GLN A 266 28.32 25.23 -28.74
C GLN A 266 27.04 25.80 -28.14
N GLU A 267 25.93 25.06 -28.24
CA GLU A 267 24.67 25.46 -27.61
C GLU A 267 24.65 25.05 -26.14
N VAL A 268 24.41 26.03 -25.26
CA VAL A 268 24.16 25.81 -23.84
C VAL A 268 22.67 26.02 -23.59
N ASN A 269 21.97 24.99 -23.12
CA ASN A 269 20.54 25.09 -22.76
C ASN A 269 20.38 25.33 -21.25
N LEU A 270 19.83 26.49 -20.89
CA LEU A 270 19.46 26.86 -19.53
C LEU A 270 17.96 26.61 -19.33
N ALA A 271 17.56 25.35 -19.40
CA ALA A 271 16.17 24.96 -19.24
C ALA A 271 15.67 25.26 -17.82
N VAL A 272 14.54 25.95 -17.71
CA VAL A 272 13.81 26.12 -16.45
C VAL A 272 12.66 25.12 -16.45
N TYR A 273 12.57 24.30 -15.41
CA TYR A 273 11.53 23.30 -15.29
C TYR A 273 10.37 23.82 -14.43
N GLU A 274 9.16 23.58 -14.90
CA GLU A 274 7.92 23.81 -14.16
C GLU A 274 7.24 22.46 -13.92
N ALA A 275 6.72 22.26 -12.73
CA ALA A 275 5.96 21.08 -12.37
C ALA A 275 4.47 21.40 -12.39
N LYS A 276 3.72 20.69 -13.22
CA LYS A 276 2.26 20.70 -13.21
C LYS A 276 1.78 19.55 -12.33
N MET A 277 1.18 19.88 -11.21
CA MET A 277 0.71 18.90 -10.21
C MET A 277 -0.81 18.83 -10.17
N GLU A 278 -1.32 17.69 -9.74
CA GLU A 278 -2.74 17.44 -9.55
C GLU A 278 -2.98 16.81 -8.19
N PHE A 279 -4.00 17.29 -7.50
CA PHE A 279 -4.43 16.80 -6.20
C PHE A 279 -5.69 15.94 -6.37
N ARG A 280 -5.56 14.65 -6.06
CA ARG A 280 -6.56 13.60 -6.33
C ARG A 280 -7.21 13.06 -5.06
N LEU A 281 -7.73 13.94 -4.20
CA LEU A 281 -8.48 13.50 -3.01
C LEU A 281 -9.94 13.15 -3.33
N ARG A 282 -10.58 13.94 -4.21
CA ARG A 282 -11.97 13.75 -4.64
C ARG A 282 -12.06 13.87 -6.15
N THR A 283 -13.14 13.36 -6.71
CA THR A 283 -13.48 13.53 -8.13
C THR A 283 -14.40 14.74 -8.28
N PRO A 284 -14.11 15.72 -9.15
CA PRO A 284 -12.96 15.80 -10.05
C PRO A 284 -11.67 16.19 -9.31
N ALA A 285 -10.54 15.70 -9.82
CA ALA A 285 -9.23 16.07 -9.30
C ALA A 285 -8.93 17.55 -9.57
N VAL A 286 -8.12 18.16 -8.69
CA VAL A 286 -7.83 19.59 -8.73
C VAL A 286 -6.43 19.81 -9.30
N THR A 287 -6.33 20.45 -10.46
CA THR A 287 -5.03 20.84 -11.03
C THR A 287 -4.49 22.08 -10.32
N LEU A 288 -3.24 22.01 -9.86
CA LEU A 288 -2.55 23.15 -9.28
C LEU A 288 -1.89 24.01 -10.37
N PRO A 289 -1.69 25.31 -10.13
CA PRO A 289 -0.87 26.15 -11.01
C PRO A 289 0.54 25.54 -11.18
N PRO A 290 1.17 25.64 -12.37
CA PRO A 290 2.55 25.22 -12.57
C PRO A 290 3.49 25.97 -11.62
N VAL A 291 4.41 25.24 -10.98
CA VAL A 291 5.37 25.79 -10.02
C VAL A 291 6.80 25.50 -10.45
N LYS A 292 7.71 26.45 -10.22
CA LYS A 292 9.15 26.31 -10.48
C LYS A 292 9.89 25.86 -9.23
N GLU A 293 11.15 25.47 -9.41
CA GLU A 293 12.06 25.29 -8.28
C GLU A 293 12.18 26.60 -7.49
N GLY A 294 12.01 26.50 -6.17
CA GLY A 294 11.99 27.65 -5.26
C GLY A 294 10.62 28.25 -5.00
N ASP A 295 9.62 27.97 -5.85
CA ASP A 295 8.27 28.51 -5.67
C ASP A 295 7.55 27.86 -4.48
N GLN A 296 6.62 28.62 -3.90
CA GLN A 296 5.74 28.15 -2.85
C GLN A 296 4.33 27.94 -3.37
N PHE A 297 3.65 26.92 -2.86
CA PHE A 297 2.27 26.64 -3.18
C PHE A 297 1.51 26.11 -1.96
N ARG A 298 0.17 26.13 -2.08
CA ARG A 298 -0.75 25.58 -1.09
C ARG A 298 -1.67 24.58 -1.77
N ILE A 299 -2.11 23.59 -1.01
CA ILE A 299 -3.07 22.59 -1.49
C ILE A 299 -4.48 23.15 -1.25
N PRO A 300 -5.33 23.27 -2.30
CA PRO A 300 -6.70 23.73 -2.14
C PRO A 300 -7.48 22.87 -1.12
N GLY A 301 -8.18 23.52 -0.19
CA GLY A 301 -8.88 22.85 0.92
C GLY A 301 -8.00 22.55 2.14
N PHE A 302 -6.67 22.67 2.03
CA PHE A 302 -5.70 22.45 3.11
C PHE A 302 -4.68 23.59 3.19
N GLU A 303 -5.20 24.82 3.27
CA GLU A 303 -4.38 26.05 3.19
C GLU A 303 -3.54 26.33 4.44
N ALA A 304 -3.71 25.55 5.51
CA ALA A 304 -2.95 25.71 6.74
C ALA A 304 -1.44 25.43 6.55
N THR A 305 -1.08 24.59 5.57
CA THR A 305 0.33 24.25 5.30
C THR A 305 0.75 24.80 3.94
N THR A 306 1.86 25.53 3.93
CA THR A 306 2.50 26.00 2.70
C THR A 306 3.67 25.09 2.38
N TYR A 307 3.85 24.74 1.11
CA TYR A 307 4.92 23.88 0.63
C TYR A 307 5.83 24.66 -0.31
N LYS A 308 7.12 24.36 -0.30
CA LYS A 308 8.11 24.90 -1.23
C LYS A 308 8.66 23.79 -2.12
N VAL A 309 8.79 24.07 -3.40
CA VAL A 309 9.45 23.16 -4.36
C VAL A 309 10.95 23.27 -4.20
N LEU A 310 11.59 22.16 -3.85
CA LEU A 310 13.05 22.07 -3.72
C LEU A 310 13.70 21.74 -5.05
N LYS A 311 13.17 20.70 -5.73
CA LYS A 311 13.78 20.18 -6.96
C LYS A 311 12.76 19.47 -7.84
N ILE A 312 12.87 19.65 -9.15
CA ILE A 312 12.01 19.02 -10.16
C ILE A 312 12.86 18.06 -11.00
N ASN A 313 12.61 16.76 -10.85
CA ASN A 313 13.19 15.70 -11.67
C ASN A 313 12.22 15.32 -12.80
N GLU A 314 12.62 14.37 -13.66
CA GLU A 314 11.80 13.87 -14.78
C GLU A 314 10.47 13.25 -14.34
N ASP A 315 10.50 12.36 -13.35
CA ASP A 315 9.31 11.64 -12.88
C ASP A 315 8.96 11.93 -11.41
N SER A 316 9.59 12.95 -10.80
CA SER A 316 9.30 13.31 -9.41
C SER A 316 9.58 14.77 -9.08
N VAL A 317 8.89 15.27 -8.05
CA VAL A 317 9.11 16.60 -7.47
C VAL A 317 9.40 16.43 -5.99
N HIS A 318 10.46 17.09 -5.52
CA HIS A 318 10.79 17.14 -4.10
C HIS A 318 10.22 18.45 -3.54
N VAL A 319 9.37 18.33 -2.53
CA VAL A 319 8.79 19.49 -1.83
C VAL A 319 9.05 19.39 -0.33
N ALA A 320 9.05 20.53 0.34
CA ALA A 320 9.16 20.59 1.80
C ALA A 320 8.11 21.53 2.38
N PRO A 321 7.56 21.23 3.57
CA PRO A 321 6.69 22.16 4.26
C PRO A 321 7.47 23.39 4.74
N VAL A 322 6.80 24.54 4.72
CA VAL A 322 7.32 25.81 5.25
C VAL A 322 6.71 26.01 6.64
N SER A 323 7.58 26.25 7.63
CA SER A 323 7.18 26.51 9.00
C SER A 323 6.44 27.85 9.14
N ALA A 324 5.75 28.06 10.26
CA ALA A 324 5.09 29.33 10.56
C ALA A 324 6.06 30.53 10.64
N THR A 325 7.36 30.29 10.83
CA THR A 325 8.42 31.31 10.82
C THR A 325 8.96 31.62 9.43
N GLY A 326 8.47 30.93 8.39
CA GLY A 326 8.91 31.10 7.00
C GLY A 326 10.16 30.31 6.64
N GLU A 327 10.68 29.49 7.56
CA GLU A 327 11.81 28.61 7.32
C GLU A 327 11.34 27.33 6.62
N VAL A 328 12.14 26.85 5.67
CA VAL A 328 11.86 25.62 4.92
C VAL A 328 12.38 24.45 5.72
N ASP A 329 11.52 23.50 6.07
CA ASP A 329 11.95 22.28 6.76
C ASP A 329 12.54 21.28 5.74
N GLU A 330 13.78 21.54 5.33
CA GLU A 330 14.52 20.66 4.42
C GLU A 330 14.89 19.31 5.05
N SER A 331 14.67 19.12 6.36
CA SER A 331 14.96 17.86 7.04
C SER A 331 13.98 16.72 6.69
N LYS A 332 12.83 17.06 6.09
CA LYS A 332 11.78 16.11 5.67
C LYS A 332 11.32 16.38 4.24
N PRO A 333 12.15 16.09 3.22
CA PRO A 333 11.73 16.22 1.84
C PRO A 333 10.64 15.19 1.52
N ILE A 334 9.54 15.67 0.95
CA ILE A 334 8.40 14.89 0.50
C ILE A 334 8.58 14.64 -1.00
N LEU A 335 8.56 13.37 -1.38
CA LEU A 335 8.71 12.95 -2.78
C LEU A 335 7.33 12.77 -3.43
N ILE A 336 6.98 13.70 -4.31
CA ILE A 336 5.81 13.58 -5.17
C ILE A 336 6.20 12.82 -6.42
N LYS A 337 5.52 11.71 -6.70
CA LYS A 337 5.78 10.89 -7.88
C LYS A 337 4.86 11.29 -9.03
N ARG A 338 5.29 10.93 -10.24
CA ARG A 338 4.43 10.97 -11.42
C ARG A 338 3.24 10.01 -11.26
N GLY A 339 2.04 10.53 -11.48
CA GLY A 339 0.78 9.79 -11.33
C GLY A 339 0.01 9.59 -12.61
#